data_AF-A0A350EYF8-F1
#
_entry.id   AF-A0A350EYF8-F1
#
_cell.length_a   1.000
_cell.length_b   1.000
_cell.length_c   1.000
_cell.angle_alpha   90.00
_cell.angle_beta   90.00
_cell.angle_gamma   90.00
#
_symmetry.space_group_name_H-M   'P 1'
#
loop_
_entity.id
_entity.type
_entity.pdbx_description
1 polymer ?
#
loop_
_entity_poly.entity_id
_entity_poly.type
_entity_poly.pdbx_seq_one_letter_code
_entity_poly.pdbx_strand_id
1 'polypeptide(L)'
;SGILVPPTETSAIQKALKKILTDPELWQKMSHTGIRRVREHYSWDKHVENYLKLVQENRRNAKAASRKVPSRNPALHERLKQAERMLVADIDGTMIDAKGQNEGLAELQKLLAGRGNEFVFTVASGRSVALVEEALTKHGISTPDIVIAGVGSSILYGSPSDGGLDKGWQKHIGHQWNPDQVRERLAELKALEEQEADNQNDFKISYYIHDPTLDVERIRKTLGRVATQVNIVLTQQAFLDILPRRASKGRAVRYIGNKWSIPLHNTLVCGNTGNDLDMFNGLSRGVVVANHAPEMEGLRSMKRVYFAEARAAAGIIEGINHHRFSGPPAE
;
A
#
# COMPACT_ATOMS: atom_id res chain seq x y z
N SER A 1 14.79 -34.40 17.44
CA SER A 1 15.77 -35.43 17.83
C SER A 1 16.98 -35.26 16.96
N GLY A 2 18.18 -35.46 17.48
CA GLY A 2 19.41 -35.31 16.73
C GLY A 2 20.59 -35.00 17.64
N ILE A 3 21.79 -34.99 17.06
CA ILE A 3 23.01 -34.49 17.69
C ILE A 3 23.17 -33.05 17.21
N LEU A 4 23.20 -32.09 18.14
CA LEU A 4 23.45 -30.69 17.81
C LEU A 4 24.92 -30.55 17.42
N VAL A 5 25.17 -30.02 16.22
CA VAL A 5 26.51 -29.76 15.70
C VAL A 5 26.56 -28.38 15.05
N PRO A 6 27.65 -27.63 15.21
CA PRO A 6 27.87 -26.38 14.48
C PRO A 6 27.92 -26.65 12.96
N PRO A 7 27.16 -25.92 12.13
CA PRO A 7 27.08 -26.19 10.69
C PRO A 7 28.39 -25.86 9.94
N THR A 8 29.28 -25.09 10.55
CA THR A 8 30.59 -24.70 10.00
C THR A 8 31.70 -25.68 10.32
N GLU A 9 31.45 -26.70 11.16
CA GLU A 9 32.46 -27.65 11.62
C GLU A 9 32.30 -29.02 10.95
N THR A 10 32.98 -29.21 9.82
CA THR A 10 32.91 -30.45 9.03
C THR A 10 33.26 -31.71 9.85
N SER A 11 34.25 -31.63 10.73
CA SER A 11 34.69 -32.76 11.57
C SER A 11 33.63 -33.15 12.61
N ALA A 12 32.93 -32.17 13.21
CA ALA A 12 31.85 -32.40 14.14
C ALA A 12 30.65 -33.07 13.46
N ILE A 13 30.29 -32.60 12.26
CA ILE A 13 29.23 -33.20 11.43
C ILE A 13 29.59 -34.66 11.09
N GLN A 14 30.81 -34.92 10.62
CA GLN A 14 31.26 -36.26 10.28
C GLN A 14 31.21 -37.21 11.48
N LYS A 15 31.66 -36.76 12.66
CA LYS A 15 31.62 -37.55 13.89
C LYS A 15 30.19 -37.88 14.33
N ALA A 16 29.28 -36.90 14.22
CA ALA A 16 27.87 -37.10 14.54
C ALA A 16 27.19 -38.07 13.58
N LEU A 17 27.42 -37.93 12.27
CA LEU A 17 26.89 -38.86 11.26
C LEU A 17 27.42 -40.27 11.47
N LYS A 18 28.73 -40.42 11.66
CA LYS A 18 29.34 -41.73 11.94
C LYS A 18 28.70 -42.36 13.17
N LYS A 19 28.58 -41.63 14.28
CA LYS A 19 27.94 -42.12 15.51
C LYS A 19 26.50 -42.58 15.27
N ILE A 20 25.70 -41.82 14.54
CA ILE A 20 24.30 -42.17 14.25
C ILE A 20 24.20 -43.40 13.34
N LEU A 21 25.11 -43.56 12.37
CA LEU A 21 25.06 -44.64 11.39
C LEU A 21 25.69 -45.95 11.87
N THR A 22 26.64 -45.90 12.80
CA THR A 22 27.35 -47.10 13.28
C THR A 22 26.80 -47.67 14.59
N ASP A 23 25.91 -46.96 15.28
CA ASP A 23 25.24 -47.40 16.51
C ASP A 23 23.76 -47.75 16.19
N PRO A 24 23.42 -49.05 16.08
CA PRO A 24 22.07 -49.48 15.68
C PRO A 24 20.97 -49.05 16.66
N GLU A 25 21.24 -49.04 17.97
CA GLU A 25 20.26 -48.64 18.99
C GLU A 25 19.97 -47.14 18.89
N LEU A 26 21.03 -46.34 18.78
CA LEU A 26 20.91 -44.90 18.61
C LEU A 26 20.18 -44.55 17.31
N TRP A 27 20.48 -45.25 16.21
CA TRP A 27 19.80 -45.08 14.94
C TRP A 27 18.29 -45.35 15.06
N GLN A 28 17.90 -46.50 15.61
CA GLN A 28 16.49 -46.87 15.76
C GLN A 28 15.74 -45.86 16.63
N LYS A 29 16.32 -45.47 17.77
CA LYS A 29 15.74 -44.46 18.67
C LYS A 29 15.53 -43.12 17.96
N MET A 30 16.53 -42.65 17.22
CA MET A 30 16.44 -41.37 16.50
C MET A 30 15.43 -41.44 15.35
N SER A 31 15.41 -42.54 14.60
CA SER A 31 14.47 -42.79 13.50
C SER A 31 13.02 -42.80 13.99
N HIS A 32 12.69 -43.61 15.00
CA HIS A 32 11.35 -43.66 15.60
C HIS A 32 10.92 -42.31 16.18
N THR A 33 11.81 -41.62 16.89
CA THR A 33 11.52 -40.29 17.44
C THR A 33 11.31 -39.26 16.33
N GLY A 34 12.07 -39.36 15.23
CA GLY A 34 11.95 -38.49 14.06
C GLY A 34 10.59 -38.63 13.39
N ILE A 35 10.19 -39.86 13.03
CA ILE A 35 8.89 -40.16 12.41
C ILE A 35 7.75 -39.67 13.31
N ARG A 36 7.83 -39.96 14.62
CA ARG A 36 6.82 -39.52 15.58
C ARG A 36 6.69 -37.99 15.61
N ARG A 37 7.79 -37.25 15.72
CA ARG A 37 7.77 -35.78 15.73
C ARG A 37 7.30 -35.17 14.42
N VAL A 38 7.61 -35.78 13.28
CA VAL A 38 7.08 -35.35 11.98
C VAL A 38 5.55 -35.47 11.98
N ARG A 39 4.99 -36.59 12.46
CA ARG A 39 3.54 -36.76 12.59
C ARG A 39 2.91 -35.79 13.60
N GLU A 40 3.58 -35.57 14.74
CA GLU A 40 3.11 -34.70 15.81
C GLU A 40 3.10 -33.20 15.43
N HIS A 41 4.05 -32.73 14.60
CA HIS A 41 4.25 -31.31 14.35
C HIS A 41 4.13 -30.85 12.89
N TYR A 42 4.37 -31.75 11.94
CA TYR A 42 4.48 -31.43 10.51
C TYR A 42 3.48 -32.21 9.64
N SER A 43 2.50 -32.88 10.24
CA SER A 43 1.36 -33.44 9.52
C SER A 43 0.43 -32.35 9.02
N TRP A 44 -0.29 -32.62 7.93
CA TRP A 44 -1.32 -31.73 7.41
C TRP A 44 -2.38 -31.43 8.47
N ASP A 45 -2.82 -32.43 9.22
CA ASP A 45 -3.81 -32.25 10.29
C ASP A 45 -3.32 -31.26 11.36
N LYS A 46 -2.06 -31.39 11.81
CA LYS A 46 -1.49 -30.46 12.79
C LYS A 46 -1.32 -29.05 12.21
N HIS A 47 -0.93 -28.94 10.94
CA HIS A 47 -0.83 -27.65 10.27
C HIS A 47 -2.19 -26.94 10.20
N VAL A 48 -3.25 -27.67 9.81
CA VAL A 48 -4.62 -27.15 9.77
C VAL A 48 -5.10 -26.75 11.16
N GLU A 49 -4.88 -27.59 12.18
CA GLU A 49 -5.25 -27.29 13.57
C GLU A 49 -4.56 -26.00 14.07
N ASN A 50 -3.25 -25.87 13.86
CA ASN A 50 -2.48 -24.68 14.24
C ASN A 50 -2.96 -23.44 13.49
N TYR A 51 -3.21 -23.57 12.18
CA TYR A 51 -3.73 -22.47 11.37
C TYR A 51 -5.10 -22.01 11.86
N LEU A 52 -6.03 -22.95 12.09
CA LEU A 52 -7.36 -22.64 12.63
C LEU A 52 -7.29 -22.00 14.01
N LYS A 53 -6.37 -22.44 14.88
CA LYS A 53 -6.13 -21.82 16.18
C LYS A 53 -5.69 -20.36 16.05
N LEU A 54 -4.73 -20.07 15.16
CA LEU A 54 -4.29 -18.69 14.87
C LEU A 54 -5.43 -17.83 14.31
N VAL A 55 -6.27 -18.38 13.42
CA VAL A 55 -7.45 -17.68 12.91
C VAL A 55 -8.44 -17.37 14.04
N GLN A 56 -8.69 -18.31 14.95
CA GLN A 56 -9.59 -18.10 16.09
C GLN A 56 -9.04 -17.07 17.09
N GLU A 57 -7.74 -17.12 17.39
CA GLU A 57 -7.06 -16.12 18.23
C GLU A 57 -7.14 -14.73 17.61
N ASN A 58 -6.86 -14.60 16.32
CA ASN A 58 -7.02 -13.35 15.59
C ASN A 58 -8.46 -12.84 15.61
N ARG A 59 -9.45 -13.72 15.45
CA ARG A 59 -10.87 -13.35 15.55
C ARG A 59 -11.25 -12.87 16.96
N ARG A 60 -10.73 -13.50 18.02
CA ARG A 60 -10.93 -13.05 19.41
C ARG A 60 -10.26 -11.70 19.66
N ASN A 61 -9.04 -11.52 19.20
CA ASN A 61 -8.31 -10.27 19.30
C ASN A 61 -8.99 -9.14 18.52
N ALA A 62 -9.52 -9.42 17.32
CA ALA A 62 -10.32 -8.48 16.55
C ALA A 62 -11.62 -8.08 17.28
N LYS A 63 -12.32 -9.04 17.90
CA LYS A 63 -13.49 -8.75 18.74
C LYS A 63 -13.13 -7.92 19.99
N ALA A 64 -11.98 -8.19 20.61
CA ALA A 64 -11.50 -7.44 21.77
C ALA A 64 -11.05 -6.02 21.39
N ALA A 65 -10.40 -5.84 20.24
CA ALA A 65 -10.03 -4.55 19.67
C ALA A 65 -11.24 -3.76 19.14
N SER A 66 -12.33 -4.45 18.79
CA SER A 66 -13.64 -3.87 18.45
C SER A 66 -14.41 -3.35 19.67
N ARG A 67 -13.83 -3.36 20.89
CA ARG A 67 -14.40 -2.63 22.03
C ARG A 67 -14.46 -1.14 21.67
N LYS A 68 -15.69 -0.70 21.35
CA LYS A 68 -16.17 0.62 20.97
C LYS A 68 -15.23 1.77 21.37
N VAL A 69 -14.27 2.09 20.51
CA VAL A 69 -13.79 3.47 20.40
C VAL A 69 -14.91 4.21 19.68
N PRO A 70 -15.52 5.26 20.28
CA PRO A 70 -16.50 6.07 19.57
C PRO A 70 -15.88 6.55 18.26
N SER A 71 -16.54 6.32 17.12
CA SER A 71 -16.11 6.95 15.87
C SER A 71 -16.19 8.46 16.09
N ARG A 72 -15.09 9.18 15.83
CA ARG A 72 -15.07 10.64 15.84
C ARG A 72 -16.07 11.24 14.84
N ASN A 73 -16.39 10.50 13.77
CA ASN A 73 -17.41 10.86 12.79
C ASN A 73 -18.37 9.66 12.56
N PRO A 74 -19.49 9.59 13.30
CA PRO A 74 -20.46 8.49 13.19
C PRO A 74 -21.05 8.34 11.78
N ALA A 75 -21.31 9.45 11.09
CA ALA A 75 -21.89 9.42 9.75
C ALA A 75 -20.93 8.79 8.73
N LEU A 76 -19.65 9.18 8.76
CA LEU A 76 -18.62 8.58 7.93
C LEU A 76 -18.45 7.08 8.24
N HIS A 77 -18.44 6.71 9.51
CA HIS A 77 -18.29 5.30 9.90
C HIS A 77 -19.45 4.43 9.40
N GLU A 78 -20.69 4.93 9.47
CA GLU A 78 -21.84 4.21 8.92
C GLU A 78 -21.77 4.13 7.39
N ARG A 79 -21.32 5.18 6.70
CA ARG A 79 -21.05 5.13 5.26
C ARG A 79 -20.03 4.06 4.90
N LEU A 80 -18.89 4.03 5.60
CA LEU A 80 -17.83 3.04 5.33
C LEU A 80 -18.27 1.59 5.57
N LYS A 81 -19.25 1.35 6.45
CA LYS A 81 -19.87 0.02 6.62
C LYS A 81 -20.80 -0.39 5.49
N GLN A 82 -21.45 0.58 4.86
CA GLN A 82 -22.39 0.38 3.75
C GLN A 82 -21.69 0.44 2.39
N ALA A 83 -20.39 0.73 2.38
CA ALA A 83 -19.61 0.93 1.17
C ALA A 83 -19.54 -0.35 0.33
N GLU A 84 -20.01 -0.27 -0.91
CA GLU A 84 -19.93 -1.35 -1.90
C GLU A 84 -18.95 -1.00 -3.03
N ARG A 85 -18.68 0.30 -3.21
CA ARG A 85 -17.85 0.86 -4.27
C ARG A 85 -16.93 1.94 -3.72
N MET A 86 -15.74 2.05 -4.32
CA MET A 86 -14.75 3.06 -3.95
C MET A 86 -14.16 3.72 -5.19
N LEU A 87 -14.26 5.05 -5.28
CA LEU A 87 -13.49 5.85 -6.22
C LEU A 87 -12.22 6.32 -5.52
N VAL A 88 -11.07 6.10 -6.13
CA VAL A 88 -9.77 6.58 -5.67
C VAL A 88 -9.18 7.48 -6.75
N ALA A 89 -8.92 8.73 -6.45
CA ALA A 89 -8.31 9.66 -7.41
C ALA A 89 -7.09 10.37 -6.84
N ASP A 90 -6.03 10.48 -7.63
CA ASP A 90 -4.96 11.44 -7.34
C ASP A 90 -5.45 12.89 -7.51
N ILE A 91 -4.76 13.83 -6.86
CA ILE A 91 -5.06 15.26 -6.97
C ILE A 91 -4.37 15.86 -8.20
N ASP A 92 -3.04 15.84 -8.21
CA ASP A 92 -2.21 16.67 -9.07
C ASP A 92 -2.09 16.10 -10.48
N GLY A 93 -2.69 16.78 -11.44
CA GLY A 93 -2.82 16.31 -12.81
C GLY A 93 -3.85 15.20 -12.99
N THR A 94 -4.61 14.81 -11.95
CA THR A 94 -5.71 13.84 -12.07
C THR A 94 -7.06 14.46 -11.75
N MET A 95 -7.25 15.11 -10.60
CA MET A 95 -8.45 15.92 -10.34
C MET A 95 -8.28 17.37 -10.78
N ILE A 96 -7.06 17.91 -10.63
CA ILE A 96 -6.72 19.30 -10.93
C ILE A 96 -5.66 19.30 -12.03
N ASP A 97 -5.86 20.05 -13.11
CA ASP A 97 -4.81 20.24 -14.13
C ASP A 97 -3.77 21.25 -13.60
N ALA A 98 -2.49 20.96 -13.79
CA ALA A 98 -1.38 21.83 -13.36
C ALA A 98 -1.46 23.25 -13.96
N LYS A 99 -2.12 23.41 -15.12
CA LYS A 99 -2.35 24.70 -15.80
C LYS A 99 -3.62 25.42 -15.30
N GLY A 100 -4.30 24.88 -14.29
CA GLY A 100 -5.56 25.44 -13.77
C GLY A 100 -6.77 25.22 -14.68
N GLN A 101 -6.62 24.43 -15.75
CA GLN A 101 -7.68 24.07 -16.70
C GLN A 101 -8.55 22.94 -16.13
N ASN A 102 -9.29 23.24 -15.06
CA ASN A 102 -10.06 22.25 -14.29
C ASN A 102 -11.44 21.97 -14.89
N GLU A 103 -11.50 21.72 -16.19
CA GLU A 103 -12.72 21.29 -16.85
C GLU A 103 -13.24 19.99 -16.21
N GLY A 104 -14.56 19.91 -16.02
CA GLY A 104 -15.21 18.79 -15.36
C GLY A 104 -15.11 18.77 -13.83
N LEU A 105 -14.31 19.62 -13.17
CA LEU A 105 -14.18 19.57 -11.70
C LEU A 105 -15.52 19.87 -10.99
N ALA A 106 -16.26 20.88 -11.45
CA ALA A 106 -17.57 21.22 -10.88
C ALA A 106 -18.61 20.10 -11.10
N GLU A 107 -18.57 19.44 -12.27
CA GLU A 107 -19.44 18.31 -12.57
C GLU A 107 -19.10 17.08 -11.72
N LEU A 108 -17.81 16.78 -11.57
CA LEU A 108 -17.32 15.71 -10.71
C LEU A 108 -17.74 15.97 -9.26
N GLN A 109 -17.60 17.20 -8.76
CA GLN A 109 -18.06 17.57 -7.43
C GLN A 109 -19.58 17.40 -7.27
N LYS A 110 -20.37 17.77 -8.28
CA LYS A 110 -21.83 17.55 -8.26
C LYS A 110 -22.18 16.06 -8.21
N LEU A 111 -21.49 15.23 -8.99
CA LEU A 111 -21.65 13.77 -8.97
C LEU A 111 -21.31 13.22 -7.58
N LEU A 112 -20.17 13.64 -7.02
CA LEU A 112 -19.74 13.23 -5.69
C LEU A 112 -20.73 13.71 -4.63
N ALA A 113 -21.25 14.94 -4.70
CA ALA A 113 -22.22 15.45 -3.74
C ALA A 113 -23.55 14.67 -3.79
N GLY A 114 -23.96 14.19 -4.96
CA GLY A 114 -25.16 13.39 -5.16
C GLY A 114 -25.02 11.89 -4.88
N ARG A 115 -23.85 11.43 -4.40
CA ARG A 115 -23.57 10.00 -4.21
C ARG A 115 -24.31 9.41 -3.00
N GLY A 116 -24.74 8.16 -3.12
CA GLY A 116 -25.28 7.37 -2.02
C GLY A 116 -24.20 6.92 -1.03
N ASN A 117 -24.61 6.33 0.10
CA ASN A 117 -23.67 5.85 1.13
C ASN A 117 -22.86 4.63 0.69
N GLU A 118 -23.29 3.92 -0.33
CA GLU A 118 -22.59 2.78 -0.92
C GLU A 118 -21.35 3.18 -1.74
N PHE A 119 -21.19 4.48 -2.02
CA PHE A 119 -20.09 5.03 -2.81
C PHE A 119 -19.14 5.85 -1.92
N VAL A 120 -17.94 5.32 -1.72
CA VAL A 120 -16.87 5.99 -0.98
C VAL A 120 -15.95 6.75 -1.94
N PHE A 121 -15.73 8.03 -1.64
CA PHE A 121 -14.76 8.85 -2.35
C PHE A 121 -13.45 8.93 -1.56
N THR A 122 -12.36 8.49 -2.19
CA THR A 122 -11.01 8.47 -1.63
C THR A 122 -10.09 9.33 -2.50
N VAL A 123 -9.26 10.13 -1.85
CA VAL A 123 -8.15 10.83 -2.51
C VAL A 123 -6.86 10.09 -2.22
N ALA A 124 -5.99 9.93 -3.23
CA ALA A 124 -4.67 9.31 -3.07
C ALA A 124 -3.55 10.18 -3.66
N SER A 125 -2.88 10.96 -2.80
CA SER A 125 -1.90 11.97 -3.20
C SER A 125 -0.48 11.69 -2.71
N GLY A 126 0.49 12.21 -3.47
CA GLY A 126 1.89 12.30 -3.02
C GLY A 126 2.12 13.39 -1.97
N ARG A 127 1.22 14.38 -1.89
CA ARG A 127 1.26 15.48 -0.93
C ARG A 127 1.22 14.99 0.52
N SER A 128 1.85 15.74 1.41
CA SER A 128 1.68 15.54 2.85
C SER A 128 0.24 15.85 3.28
N VAL A 129 -0.13 15.41 4.48
CA VAL A 129 -1.49 15.58 5.01
C VAL A 129 -1.94 17.05 4.98
N ALA A 130 -1.08 17.97 5.42
CA ALA A 130 -1.36 19.41 5.43
C ALA A 130 -1.53 19.95 3.99
N LEU A 131 -0.65 19.56 3.07
CA LEU A 131 -0.71 20.00 1.67
C LEU A 131 -1.91 19.43 0.91
N VAL A 132 -2.43 18.27 1.31
CA VAL A 132 -3.71 17.76 0.79
C VAL A 132 -4.86 18.65 1.26
N GLU A 133 -4.93 18.98 2.55
CA GLU A 133 -5.99 19.85 3.10
C GLU A 133 -6.00 21.24 2.43
N GLU A 134 -4.81 21.81 2.23
CA GLU A 134 -4.65 23.06 1.48
C GLU A 134 -5.17 22.92 0.04
N ALA A 135 -4.83 21.82 -0.65
CA ALA A 135 -5.30 21.57 -2.01
C ALA A 135 -6.82 21.50 -2.10
N LEU A 136 -7.44 20.73 -1.20
CA LEU A 136 -8.88 20.55 -1.16
C LEU A 136 -9.58 21.90 -0.93
N THR A 137 -9.06 22.70 0.01
CA THR A 137 -9.60 24.03 0.34
C THR A 137 -9.44 25.00 -0.82
N LYS A 138 -8.22 25.11 -1.36
CA LYS A 138 -7.88 26.04 -2.46
C LYS A 138 -8.74 25.82 -3.71
N HIS A 139 -9.06 24.56 -4.01
CA HIS A 139 -9.82 24.20 -5.20
C HIS A 139 -11.30 23.88 -4.91
N GLY A 140 -11.76 24.12 -3.68
CA GLY A 140 -13.15 23.89 -3.27
C GLY A 140 -13.60 22.43 -3.42
N ILE A 141 -12.67 21.48 -3.34
CA ILE A 141 -12.97 20.05 -3.46
C ILE A 141 -13.67 19.57 -2.20
N SER A 142 -14.85 18.97 -2.36
CA SER A 142 -15.59 18.38 -1.25
C SER A 142 -14.72 17.40 -0.47
N THR A 143 -14.80 17.45 0.85
CA THR A 143 -14.02 16.58 1.72
C THR A 143 -14.23 15.10 1.34
N PRO A 144 -13.15 14.37 1.03
CA PRO A 144 -13.24 12.95 0.75
C PRO A 144 -13.59 12.17 2.01
N ASP A 145 -14.17 10.99 1.82
CA ASP A 145 -14.45 10.06 2.92
C ASP A 145 -13.13 9.49 3.48
N ILE A 146 -12.12 9.31 2.62
CA ILE A 146 -10.77 8.83 2.99
C ILE A 146 -9.69 9.63 2.25
N VAL A 147 -8.60 9.96 2.94
CA VAL A 147 -7.38 10.53 2.36
C VAL A 147 -6.23 9.55 2.52
N ILE A 148 -5.58 9.22 1.41
CA ILE A 148 -4.28 8.56 1.36
C ILE A 148 -3.25 9.63 1.01
N ALA A 149 -2.35 9.94 1.92
CA ALA A 149 -1.35 11.00 1.78
C ALA A 149 0.08 10.44 1.82
N GLY A 150 1.06 11.24 1.38
CA GLY A 150 2.48 10.90 1.41
C GLY A 150 2.80 9.65 0.61
N VAL A 151 2.19 9.50 -0.59
CA VAL A 151 2.39 8.33 -1.47
C VAL A 151 1.95 7.02 -0.78
N GLY A 152 0.97 7.10 0.12
CA GLY A 152 0.48 5.94 0.88
C GLY A 152 1.15 5.72 2.22
N SER A 153 1.95 6.67 2.72
CA SER A 153 2.52 6.60 4.07
C SER A 153 1.49 6.92 5.16
N SER A 154 0.39 7.61 4.82
CA SER A 154 -0.68 7.97 5.76
C SER A 154 -2.06 7.67 5.20
N ILE A 155 -2.97 7.22 6.07
CA ILE A 155 -4.40 7.05 5.77
C ILE A 155 -5.19 7.82 6.83
N LEU A 156 -6.14 8.65 6.39
CA LEU A 156 -7.02 9.45 7.22
C LEU A 156 -8.47 9.22 6.82
N TYR A 157 -9.37 9.18 7.80
CA TYR A 157 -10.80 9.11 7.58
C TYR A 157 -11.43 10.49 7.81
N GLY A 158 -12.10 11.02 6.80
CA GLY A 158 -12.70 12.36 6.83
C GLY A 158 -11.67 13.47 6.58
N SER A 159 -11.94 14.66 7.14
CA SER A 159 -11.03 15.79 6.97
C SER A 159 -9.71 15.53 7.69
N PRO A 160 -8.55 15.92 7.12
CA PRO A 160 -7.28 15.90 7.83
C PRO A 160 -7.33 16.56 9.22
N SER A 161 -8.11 17.65 9.35
CA SER A 161 -8.40 18.36 10.60
C SER A 161 -9.18 17.56 11.65
N ASP A 162 -9.89 16.49 11.28
CA ASP A 162 -10.66 15.64 12.21
C ASP A 162 -9.76 14.66 13.01
N GLY A 163 -8.46 14.61 12.68
CA GLY A 163 -7.48 13.75 13.34
C GLY A 163 -7.77 12.26 13.15
N GLY A 164 -8.33 11.89 12.00
CA GLY A 164 -8.78 10.53 11.65
C GLY A 164 -7.69 9.55 11.21
N LEU A 165 -6.44 9.70 11.68
CA LEU A 165 -5.31 8.87 11.27
C LEU A 165 -5.53 7.37 11.59
N ASP A 166 -5.29 6.51 10.60
CA ASP A 166 -5.40 5.06 10.74
C ASP A 166 -4.18 4.48 11.47
N LYS A 167 -4.29 4.36 12.80
CA LYS A 167 -3.25 3.75 13.64
C LYS A 167 -2.92 2.30 13.25
N GLY A 168 -3.90 1.57 12.71
CA GLY A 168 -3.70 0.20 12.22
C GLY A 168 -2.75 0.19 11.01
N TRP A 169 -2.92 1.15 10.10
CA TRP A 169 -2.05 1.35 8.95
C TRP A 169 -0.63 1.73 9.37
N GLN A 170 -0.48 2.70 10.27
CA GLN A 170 0.83 3.12 10.79
C GLN A 170 1.61 1.93 11.39
N LYS A 171 0.95 1.13 12.22
CA LYS A 171 1.54 -0.09 12.79
C LYS A 171 1.85 -1.13 11.71
N HIS A 172 1.00 -1.26 10.70
CA HIS A 172 1.18 -2.22 9.62
C HIS A 172 2.41 -1.89 8.76
N ILE A 173 2.57 -0.63 8.36
CA ILE A 173 3.68 -0.19 7.51
C ILE A 173 4.99 -0.02 8.27
N GLY A 174 4.95 0.34 9.55
CA GLY A 174 6.15 0.54 10.38
C GLY A 174 6.96 -0.72 10.67
N HIS A 175 6.50 -1.89 10.24
CA HIS A 175 7.24 -3.15 10.43
C HIS A 175 8.59 -3.12 9.70
N GLN A 176 9.68 -3.22 10.47
CA GLN A 176 11.07 -3.16 9.98
C GLN A 176 11.44 -1.85 9.28
N TRP A 177 10.65 -0.80 9.47
CA TRP A 177 11.00 0.53 8.98
C TRP A 177 12.00 1.17 9.95
N ASN A 178 13.13 1.65 9.42
CA ASN A 178 14.13 2.40 10.16
C ASN A 178 14.61 3.58 9.29
N PRO A 179 14.04 4.79 9.47
CA PRO A 179 14.36 5.92 8.61
C PRO A 179 15.80 6.42 8.79
N ASP A 180 16.37 6.33 10.00
CA ASP A 180 17.74 6.78 10.27
C ASP A 180 18.75 5.92 9.51
N GLN A 181 18.53 4.60 9.48
CA GLN A 181 19.36 3.69 8.70
C GLN A 181 19.26 3.96 7.19
N VAL A 182 18.10 4.39 6.70
CA VAL A 182 17.94 4.79 5.29
C VAL A 182 18.74 6.06 5.01
N ARG A 183 18.61 7.10 5.83
CA ARG A 183 19.36 8.36 5.68
C ARG A 183 20.86 8.13 5.73
N GLU A 184 21.34 7.35 6.70
CA GLU A 184 22.76 7.00 6.85
C GLU A 184 23.33 6.38 5.56
N ARG A 185 22.60 5.44 4.95
CA ARG A 185 23.04 4.80 3.70
C ARG A 185 23.00 5.75 2.51
N LEU A 186 21.95 6.56 2.40
CA LEU A 186 21.77 7.47 1.27
C LEU A 186 22.67 8.70 1.33
N ALA A 187 23.23 9.05 2.50
CA ALA A 187 24.20 10.13 2.65
C ALA A 187 25.46 9.96 1.78
N GLU A 188 25.77 8.73 1.35
CA GLU A 188 26.88 8.45 0.41
C GLU A 188 26.61 8.99 -1.01
N LEU A 189 25.34 9.21 -1.38
CA LEU A 189 24.95 9.69 -2.70
C LEU A 189 24.84 11.22 -2.70
N LYS A 190 25.93 11.89 -3.10
CA LYS A 190 25.99 13.36 -3.27
C LYS A 190 24.98 13.94 -4.27
N ALA A 191 24.39 13.10 -5.11
CA ALA A 191 23.36 13.49 -6.06
C ALA A 191 21.97 13.68 -5.44
N LEU A 192 21.81 13.31 -4.16
CA LEU A 192 20.56 13.44 -3.42
C LEU A 192 20.59 14.66 -2.50
N GLU A 193 19.53 15.46 -2.55
CA GLU A 193 19.26 16.55 -1.62
C GLU A 193 17.94 16.28 -0.90
N GLU A 194 17.89 16.36 0.43
CA GLU A 194 16.62 16.19 1.15
C GLU A 194 15.64 17.32 0.80
N GLN A 195 14.39 16.95 0.54
CA GLN A 195 13.32 17.93 0.38
C GLN A 195 12.97 18.58 1.72
N GLU A 196 12.23 19.67 1.65
CA GLU A 196 11.76 20.48 2.77
C GLU A 196 10.98 19.65 3.81
N ALA A 197 10.96 20.10 5.06
CA ALA A 197 10.32 19.38 6.17
C ALA A 197 8.86 19.00 5.90
N ASP A 198 8.12 19.84 5.18
CA ASP A 198 6.71 19.62 4.81
C ASP A 198 6.50 18.44 3.87
N ASN A 199 7.56 18.00 3.17
CA ASN A 199 7.58 16.84 2.28
C ASN A 199 8.10 15.57 2.99
N GLN A 200 8.52 15.67 4.25
CA GLN A 200 8.97 14.55 5.08
C GLN A 200 7.85 14.07 6.01
N ASN A 201 7.87 12.79 6.40
CA ASN A 201 7.08 12.29 7.54
C ASN A 201 7.69 11.01 8.13
N ASP A 202 7.13 10.53 9.25
CA ASP A 202 7.61 9.33 9.97
C ASP A 202 7.80 8.09 9.07
N PHE A 203 7.04 7.99 7.98
CA PHE A 203 7.04 6.86 7.05
C PHE A 203 7.35 7.27 5.61
N LYS A 204 8.01 8.41 5.40
CA LYS A 204 8.42 8.89 4.07
C LYS A 204 9.66 9.77 4.17
N ILE A 205 10.69 9.44 3.39
CA ILE A 205 11.89 10.27 3.22
C ILE A 205 11.96 10.68 1.76
N SER A 206 11.96 11.98 1.50
CA SER A 206 11.88 12.54 0.15
C SER A 206 13.17 13.27 -0.21
N TYR A 207 13.68 13.04 -1.42
CA TYR A 207 14.87 13.69 -1.96
C TYR A 207 14.60 14.29 -3.35
N TYR A 208 15.30 15.37 -3.67
CA TYR A 208 15.55 15.80 -5.05
C TYR A 208 16.76 15.04 -5.60
N ILE A 209 16.72 14.69 -6.89
CA ILE A 209 17.85 14.11 -7.62
C ILE A 209 18.43 15.17 -8.56
N HIS A 210 19.72 15.46 -8.38
CA HIS A 210 20.45 16.40 -9.24
C HIS A 210 21.19 15.73 -10.41
N ASP A 211 21.38 14.41 -10.33
CA ASP A 211 22.00 13.60 -11.39
C ASP A 211 20.94 12.75 -12.08
N PRO A 212 20.46 13.13 -13.29
CA PRO A 212 19.42 12.39 -14.00
C PRO A 212 19.87 10.99 -14.45
N THR A 213 21.16 10.64 -14.31
CA THR A 213 21.66 9.28 -14.57
C THR A 213 21.52 8.34 -13.37
N LEU A 214 21.15 8.87 -12.20
CA LEU A 214 20.92 8.08 -11.00
C LEU A 214 19.62 7.28 -11.14
N ASP A 215 19.76 5.96 -11.34
CA ASP A 215 18.63 5.05 -11.42
C ASP A 215 18.31 4.35 -10.10
N VAL A 216 17.16 3.65 -10.11
CA VAL A 216 16.68 2.86 -8.96
C VAL A 216 17.65 1.72 -8.60
N GLU A 217 18.40 1.17 -9.57
CA GLU A 217 19.32 0.07 -9.32
C GLU A 217 20.52 0.53 -8.48
N ARG A 218 21.10 1.69 -8.83
CA ARG A 218 22.17 2.32 -8.06
C ARG A 218 21.72 2.71 -6.66
N ILE A 219 20.50 3.26 -6.50
CA ILE A 219 19.91 3.55 -5.19
C ILE A 219 19.76 2.26 -4.36
N ARG A 220 19.23 1.19 -4.95
CA ARG A 220 19.13 -0.13 -4.27
C ARG A 220 20.48 -0.67 -3.85
N LYS A 221 21.50 -0.54 -4.71
CA LYS A 221 22.87 -0.98 -4.41
C LYS A 221 23.44 -0.24 -3.21
N THR A 222 23.28 1.08 -3.13
CA THR A 222 23.72 1.89 -1.98
C THR A 222 22.99 1.49 -0.69
N LEU A 223 21.67 1.28 -0.77
CA LEU A 223 20.88 0.83 0.39
C LEU A 223 21.26 -0.59 0.86
N GLY A 224 21.86 -1.41 -0.01
CA GLY A 224 22.28 -2.77 0.31
C GLY A 224 21.13 -3.62 0.86
N ARG A 225 21.30 -4.20 2.06
CA ARG A 225 20.25 -5.03 2.69
C ARG A 225 18.99 -4.23 3.05
N VAL A 226 19.12 -2.93 3.32
CA VAL A 226 18.00 -2.04 3.66
C VAL A 226 17.02 -1.90 2.51
N ALA A 227 17.50 -2.05 1.26
CA ALA A 227 16.66 -2.01 0.06
C ALA A 227 15.49 -3.02 0.11
N THR A 228 15.65 -4.13 0.84
CA THR A 228 14.60 -5.17 1.00
C THR A 228 13.50 -4.80 2.01
N GLN A 229 13.69 -3.72 2.77
CA GLN A 229 12.78 -3.26 3.83
C GLN A 229 12.05 -1.97 3.45
N VAL A 230 12.38 -1.39 2.30
CA VAL A 230 11.81 -0.13 1.81
C VAL A 230 11.07 -0.31 0.49
N ASN A 231 10.24 0.66 0.17
CA ASN A 231 9.68 0.89 -1.15
C ASN A 231 10.34 2.15 -1.71
N ILE A 232 10.85 2.07 -2.94
CA ILE A 232 11.57 3.16 -3.61
C ILE A 232 10.69 3.63 -4.75
N VAL A 233 10.26 4.88 -4.70
CA VAL A 233 9.41 5.51 -5.72
C VAL A 233 10.21 6.63 -6.35
N LEU A 234 10.49 6.49 -7.64
CA LEU A 234 11.18 7.49 -8.44
C LEU A 234 10.18 8.06 -9.45
N THR A 235 9.96 9.37 -9.39
CA THR A 235 8.97 10.06 -10.23
C THR A 235 9.68 11.09 -11.09
N GLN A 236 9.42 11.08 -12.41
CA GLN A 236 9.97 12.02 -13.39
C GLN A 236 11.51 12.17 -13.39
N GLN A 237 12.24 11.16 -12.89
CA GLN A 237 13.71 11.19 -12.73
C GLN A 237 14.26 12.38 -11.92
N ALA A 238 13.42 13.00 -11.09
CA ALA A 238 13.77 14.16 -10.29
C ALA A 238 13.39 14.03 -8.81
N PHE A 239 12.36 13.25 -8.50
CA PHE A 239 11.84 13.11 -7.14
C PHE A 239 11.96 11.66 -6.67
N LEU A 240 12.62 11.47 -5.53
CA LEU A 240 12.83 10.17 -4.91
C LEU A 240 12.13 10.12 -3.56
N ASP A 241 11.17 9.20 -3.43
CA ASP A 241 10.55 8.90 -2.14
C ASP A 241 10.96 7.50 -1.67
N ILE A 242 11.46 7.43 -0.44
CA ILE A 242 11.76 6.17 0.27
C ILE A 242 10.71 5.98 1.35
N LEU A 243 9.97 4.89 1.25
CA LEU A 243 8.87 4.54 2.16
C LEU A 243 9.13 3.17 2.80
N PRO A 244 8.40 2.78 3.85
CA PRO A 244 8.37 1.39 4.28
C PRO A 244 7.98 0.45 3.15
N ARG A 245 8.53 -0.77 3.12
CA ARG A 245 8.22 -1.77 2.07
C ARG A 245 6.73 -2.02 1.86
N ARG A 246 5.90 -1.80 2.87
CA ARG A 246 4.44 -2.02 2.81
C ARG A 246 3.64 -0.78 2.43
N ALA A 247 4.27 0.38 2.31
CA ALA A 247 3.61 1.64 1.97
C ALA A 247 3.69 1.92 0.47
N SER A 248 2.53 2.21 -0.12
CA SER A 248 2.33 2.73 -1.47
C SER A 248 0.85 3.09 -1.63
N LYS A 249 0.48 3.93 -2.61
CA LYS A 249 -0.93 4.29 -2.86
C LYS A 249 -1.79 3.04 -3.07
N GLY A 250 -1.38 2.14 -3.96
CA GLY A 250 -2.11 0.89 -4.23
C GLY A 250 -2.17 -0.07 -3.04
N ARG A 251 -1.15 -0.15 -2.19
CA ARG A 251 -1.22 -0.98 -0.97
C ARG A 251 -2.18 -0.38 0.07
N ALA A 252 -2.21 0.94 0.20
CA ALA A 252 -3.18 1.64 1.04
C ALA A 252 -4.62 1.40 0.55
N VAL A 253 -4.87 1.49 -0.76
CA VAL A 253 -6.16 1.16 -1.38
C VAL A 253 -6.61 -0.26 -1.04
N ARG A 254 -5.71 -1.25 -1.16
CA ARG A 254 -6.03 -2.65 -0.81
C ARG A 254 -6.27 -2.85 0.68
N TYR A 255 -5.51 -2.15 1.54
CA TYR A 255 -5.71 -2.17 2.98
C TYR A 255 -7.10 -1.63 3.36
N ILE A 256 -7.51 -0.51 2.76
CA ILE A 256 -8.85 0.09 2.95
C ILE A 256 -9.93 -0.87 2.47
N GLY A 257 -9.81 -1.40 1.25
CA GLY A 257 -10.77 -2.34 0.68
C GLY A 257 -10.97 -3.57 1.58
N ASN A 258 -9.88 -4.15 2.08
CA ASN A 258 -9.95 -5.26 3.03
C ASN A 258 -10.57 -4.87 4.38
N LYS A 259 -10.18 -3.69 4.92
CA LYS A 259 -10.65 -3.24 6.24
C LYS A 259 -12.16 -2.97 6.27
N TRP A 260 -12.70 -2.45 5.18
CA TRP A 260 -14.12 -2.08 5.05
C TRP A 260 -14.93 -3.06 4.20
N SER A 261 -14.33 -4.18 3.79
CA SER A 261 -14.97 -5.20 2.94
C SER A 261 -15.49 -4.66 1.60
N ILE A 262 -14.81 -3.65 1.04
CA ILE A 262 -15.12 -3.09 -0.28
C ILE A 262 -14.38 -3.93 -1.33
N PRO A 263 -15.09 -4.60 -2.26
CA PRO A 263 -14.45 -5.44 -3.26
C PRO A 263 -13.56 -4.63 -4.22
N LEU A 264 -12.34 -5.09 -4.49
CA LEU A 264 -11.41 -4.40 -5.39
C LEU A 264 -11.95 -4.29 -6.82
N HIS A 265 -12.75 -5.25 -7.30
CA HIS A 265 -13.38 -5.17 -8.62
C HIS A 265 -14.49 -4.10 -8.72
N ASN A 266 -14.92 -3.58 -7.56
CA ASN A 266 -15.81 -2.42 -7.38
C ASN A 266 -15.02 -1.17 -6.94
N THR A 267 -13.70 -1.16 -7.15
CA THR A 267 -12.85 0.01 -6.94
C THR A 267 -12.43 0.58 -8.29
N LEU A 268 -12.67 1.87 -8.50
CA LEU A 268 -12.19 2.64 -9.64
C LEU A 268 -11.03 3.51 -9.20
N VAL A 269 -9.84 3.29 -9.75
CA VAL A 269 -8.65 4.11 -9.48
C VAL A 269 -8.35 5.03 -10.65
N CYS A 270 -8.02 6.28 -10.36
CA CYS A 270 -7.69 7.31 -11.33
C CYS A 270 -6.30 7.87 -11.01
N GLY A 271 -5.45 7.99 -12.03
CA GLY A 271 -4.09 8.49 -11.88
C GLY A 271 -3.48 8.95 -13.19
N ASN A 272 -2.32 9.60 -13.10
CA ASN A 272 -1.64 10.21 -14.24
C ASN A 272 -0.12 10.06 -14.19
N THR A 273 0.48 9.65 -13.08
CA THR A 273 1.95 9.55 -12.93
C THR A 273 2.41 8.20 -12.36
N GLY A 274 3.72 8.00 -12.35
CA GLY A 274 4.38 6.75 -11.97
C GLY A 274 4.09 6.32 -10.54
N ASN A 275 3.85 7.27 -9.63
CA ASN A 275 3.48 6.96 -8.25
C ASN A 275 2.04 6.42 -8.10
N ASP A 276 1.24 6.46 -9.17
CA ASP A 276 -0.11 5.90 -9.25
C ASP A 276 -0.13 4.47 -9.79
N LEU A 277 0.91 4.04 -10.51
CA LEU A 277 0.96 2.77 -11.26
C LEU A 277 0.51 1.57 -10.40
N ASP A 278 0.89 1.54 -9.14
CA ASP A 278 0.61 0.40 -8.27
C ASP A 278 -0.88 0.28 -7.83
N MET A 279 -1.66 1.36 -7.98
CA MET A 279 -3.12 1.37 -7.80
C MET A 279 -3.82 0.55 -8.89
N PHE A 280 -3.29 0.54 -10.11
CA PHE A 280 -3.86 -0.14 -11.27
C PHE A 280 -3.64 -1.67 -11.26
N ASN A 281 -2.74 -2.16 -10.42
CA ASN A 281 -2.43 -3.58 -10.33
C ASN A 281 -3.59 -4.39 -9.72
N GLY A 282 -3.93 -5.53 -10.33
CA GLY A 282 -4.86 -6.51 -9.76
C GLY A 282 -6.29 -6.39 -10.29
N LEU A 283 -7.27 -6.30 -9.40
CA LEU A 283 -8.70 -6.40 -9.74
C LEU A 283 -9.42 -5.06 -9.94
N SER A 284 -8.79 -3.95 -9.56
CA SER A 284 -9.36 -2.60 -9.70
C SER A 284 -9.64 -2.25 -11.15
N ARG A 285 -10.69 -1.46 -11.37
CA ARG A 285 -10.90 -0.74 -12.63
C ARG A 285 -10.00 0.49 -12.62
N GLY A 286 -9.44 0.85 -13.76
CA GLY A 286 -8.50 1.95 -13.87
C GLY A 286 -8.94 3.00 -14.88
N VAL A 287 -8.62 4.26 -14.59
CA VAL A 287 -8.71 5.39 -15.52
C VAL A 287 -7.37 6.12 -15.54
N VAL A 288 -6.77 6.21 -16.71
CA VAL A 288 -5.60 7.05 -16.96
C VAL A 288 -6.09 8.29 -17.70
N VAL A 289 -5.97 9.46 -17.10
CA VAL A 289 -6.43 10.72 -17.72
C VAL A 289 -5.51 11.13 -18.88
N ALA A 290 -6.01 11.91 -19.84
CA ALA A 290 -5.28 12.21 -21.08
C ALA A 290 -3.92 12.90 -20.86
N ASN A 291 -3.77 13.64 -19.75
CA ASN A 291 -2.55 14.36 -19.40
C ASN A 291 -1.58 13.55 -18.53
N HIS A 292 -1.50 12.24 -18.77
CA HIS A 292 -0.61 11.34 -18.05
C HIS A 292 0.85 11.43 -18.51
N ALA A 293 1.76 11.03 -17.63
CA ALA A 293 3.18 10.89 -17.91
C ALA A 293 3.47 9.63 -18.75
N PRO A 294 4.55 9.61 -19.56
CA PRO A 294 4.88 8.47 -20.43
C PRO A 294 5.00 7.12 -19.70
N GLU A 295 5.37 7.14 -18.42
CA GLU A 295 5.44 5.95 -17.56
C GLU A 295 4.11 5.19 -17.40
N MET A 296 2.98 5.84 -17.68
CA MET A 296 1.65 5.22 -17.63
C MET A 296 1.31 4.38 -18.87
N GLU A 297 2.04 4.55 -19.98
CA GLU A 297 1.76 3.89 -21.27
C GLU A 297 1.71 2.36 -21.19
N GLY A 298 2.50 1.76 -20.29
CA GLY A 298 2.49 0.30 -20.06
C GLY A 298 1.13 -0.25 -19.63
N LEU A 299 0.25 0.59 -19.07
CA LEU A 299 -1.09 0.20 -18.63
C LEU A 299 -2.08 0.00 -19.78
N ARG A 300 -1.80 0.45 -21.02
CA ARG A 300 -2.74 0.30 -22.17
C ARG A 300 -3.09 -1.16 -22.47
N SER A 301 -2.19 -2.08 -22.14
CA SER A 301 -2.39 -3.52 -22.32
C SER A 301 -3.39 -4.13 -21.33
N MET A 302 -3.73 -3.42 -20.25
CA MET A 302 -4.60 -3.94 -19.19
C MET A 302 -6.08 -3.72 -19.53
N LYS A 303 -6.83 -4.82 -19.71
CA LYS A 303 -8.25 -4.80 -20.09
C LYS A 303 -9.17 -3.99 -19.17
N ARG A 304 -8.79 -3.79 -17.90
CA ARG A 304 -9.59 -3.06 -16.90
C ARG A 304 -9.24 -1.58 -16.82
N VAL A 305 -8.25 -1.13 -17.60
CA VAL A 305 -7.76 0.24 -17.61
C VAL A 305 -8.30 0.94 -18.84
N TYR A 306 -8.96 2.07 -18.62
CA TYR A 306 -9.44 2.96 -19.65
C TYR A 306 -8.50 4.17 -19.75
N PHE A 307 -8.06 4.51 -20.95
CA PHE A 307 -7.31 5.72 -21.22
C PHE A 307 -8.30 6.77 -21.73
N ALA A 308 -8.55 7.79 -20.91
CA ALA A 308 -9.49 8.84 -21.24
C ALA A 308 -8.92 9.77 -22.31
N GLU A 309 -9.81 10.30 -23.15
CA GLU A 309 -9.48 11.37 -24.11
C GLU A 309 -9.47 12.74 -23.42
N ALA A 310 -10.27 12.91 -22.37
CA ALA A 310 -10.31 14.11 -21.56
C ALA A 310 -9.23 14.15 -20.46
N ARG A 311 -8.85 15.38 -20.09
CA ARG A 311 -7.85 15.69 -19.07
C ARG A 311 -8.48 15.76 -17.69
N ALA A 312 -7.67 15.55 -16.66
CA ALA A 312 -8.02 15.80 -15.27
C ALA A 312 -9.44 15.28 -14.87
N ALA A 313 -10.23 16.09 -14.17
CA ALA A 313 -11.56 15.70 -13.68
C ALA A 313 -12.54 15.29 -14.80
N ALA A 314 -12.48 15.91 -15.98
CA ALA A 314 -13.27 15.49 -17.13
C ALA A 314 -12.92 14.05 -17.56
N GLY A 315 -11.63 13.69 -17.56
CA GLY A 315 -11.18 12.31 -17.81
C GLY A 315 -11.67 11.31 -16.75
N ILE A 316 -11.78 11.73 -15.49
CA ILE A 316 -12.38 10.91 -14.43
C ILE A 316 -13.85 10.63 -14.74
N ILE A 317 -14.62 11.65 -15.14
CA ILE A 317 -16.04 11.51 -15.51
C ILE A 317 -16.20 10.57 -16.70
N GLU A 318 -15.37 10.75 -17.74
CA GLU A 318 -15.33 9.87 -18.90
C GLU A 318 -15.11 8.40 -18.49
N GLY A 319 -14.13 8.15 -17.61
CA GLY A 319 -13.86 6.83 -17.06
C GLY A 319 -14.98 6.26 -16.19
N ILE A 320 -15.64 7.09 -15.37
CA ILE A 320 -16.83 6.70 -14.60
C ILE A 320 -17.94 6.22 -15.55
N ASN A 321 -18.17 6.95 -16.64
CA ASN A 321 -19.18 6.60 -17.65
C ASN A 321 -18.80 5.31 -18.40
N HIS A 322 -17.55 5.19 -18.84
CA HIS A 322 -17.02 4.00 -19.52
C HIS A 322 -17.23 2.72 -18.67
N HIS A 323 -16.85 2.79 -17.39
CA HIS A 323 -16.96 1.66 -16.46
C HIS A 323 -18.37 1.50 -15.87
N ARG A 324 -19.34 2.36 -16.26
CA ARG A 324 -20.69 2.43 -15.66
C ARG A 324 -20.65 2.49 -14.14
N PHE A 325 -19.69 3.23 -13.60
CA PHE A 325 -19.33 3.17 -12.17
C PHE A 325 -20.29 3.97 -11.28
N SER A 326 -21.07 4.89 -11.85
CA SER A 326 -22.08 5.68 -11.13
C SER A 326 -23.33 4.87 -10.75
N GLY A 327 -23.71 3.85 -11.53
CA GLY A 327 -24.84 2.95 -11.25
C GLY A 327 -24.50 1.81 -10.28
N PRO A 328 -25.50 1.11 -9.70
CA PRO A 328 -25.28 0.03 -8.73
C PRO A 328 -24.27 -1.01 -9.28
N PRO A 329 -23.51 -1.72 -8.41
CA PRO A 329 -22.55 -2.72 -8.85
C PRO A 329 -23.20 -3.71 -9.82
N ALA A 330 -22.52 -4.01 -10.93
CA ALA A 330 -22.98 -5.07 -11.82
C ALA A 330 -22.86 -6.42 -11.10
N GLU A 331 -23.96 -7.18 -11.07
CA GLU A 331 -24.01 -8.57 -10.59
C GLU A 331 -23.06 -9.50 -11.37
#